data_AF-A0A1V6Z951-F1
#
_entry.id   AF-A0A1V6Z951-F1
#
_cell.length_a   1.000
_cell.length_b   1.000
_cell.length_c   1.000
_cell.angle_alpha   90.00
_cell.angle_beta   90.00
_cell.angle_gamma   90.00
#
_symmetry.space_group_name_H-M   'P 1'
#
loop_
_entity.id
_entity.type
_entity.pdbx_description
1 polymer ?
#
loop_
_entity_poly.entity_id
_entity_poly.type
_entity_poly.pdbx_seq_one_letter_code
_entity_poly.pdbx_strand_id
1 'polypeptide(L)'
;MPPKRAEASNGPQTPRKAAGCTGNTPNTPAANHGVHAELLEYADPAETGWCIHCFKITVRDWNENEWVRPFKINCVRDAASKRCQRCCHAHDKCELLYEGIRGHGFELHALLEWVMEFWINEESEFGETDDASLVHDIEIVHAAAVAVRDLCAGLDCLIKSHGNAHDLAGERGGGAADKAKASYAQYCSFRRRFLQVPPPLGPRSDGTRHPKRIQFEHCARQHLRLDIHSDFGLPWYMSVLSFKETIEGLIRDKFDHSDANIVAWYTTMLATFPLTISLL
;
A
#
# COMPACT_ATOMS: atom_id res chain seq x y z
N MET A 1 38.05 38.84 37.50
CA MET A 1 38.39 37.41 37.32
C MET A 1 37.17 36.58 37.70
N PRO A 2 36.52 35.89 36.76
CA PRO A 2 35.37 35.03 37.08
C PRO A 2 35.82 33.63 37.54
N PRO A 3 35.04 32.93 38.39
CA PRO A 3 35.42 31.63 38.90
C PRO A 3 35.17 30.52 37.86
N LYS A 4 36.12 29.59 37.76
CA LYS A 4 36.06 28.38 36.94
C LYS A 4 34.88 27.49 37.37
N ARG A 5 34.00 27.16 36.42
CA ARG A 5 32.92 26.20 36.58
C ARG A 5 33.48 24.79 36.32
N ALA A 6 33.25 23.88 37.26
CA ALA A 6 33.73 22.50 37.22
C ALA A 6 33.05 21.69 36.10
N GLU A 7 33.85 20.93 35.35
CA GLU A 7 33.41 19.93 34.38
C GLU A 7 32.89 18.69 35.13
N ALA A 8 31.63 18.32 34.87
CA ALA A 8 31.07 17.06 35.32
C ALA A 8 31.48 15.94 34.34
N SER A 9 32.23 14.97 34.83
CA SER A 9 32.60 13.75 34.11
C SER A 9 31.36 12.88 33.85
N ASN A 10 30.92 12.80 32.59
CA ASN A 10 29.96 11.80 32.15
C ASN A 10 30.67 10.45 32.00
N GLY A 11 30.42 9.53 32.93
CA GLY A 11 30.86 8.14 32.83
C GLY A 11 30.17 7.39 31.67
N PRO A 12 30.67 6.20 31.30
CA PRO A 12 30.19 5.46 30.14
C PRO A 12 28.72 5.06 30.29
N GLN A 13 27.88 5.49 29.35
CA GLN A 13 26.51 4.99 29.23
C GLN A 13 26.54 3.52 28.78
N THR A 14 25.92 2.67 29.57
CA THR A 14 25.68 1.26 29.24
C THR A 14 24.76 1.15 28.00
N PRO A 15 25.01 0.20 27.07
CA PRO A 15 24.16 0.01 25.91
C PRO A 15 22.74 -0.40 26.33
N ARG A 16 21.77 0.33 25.82
CA ARG A 16 20.34 0.01 25.93
C ARG A 16 20.11 -1.32 25.20
N LYS A 17 19.74 -2.38 25.92
CA LYS A 17 19.35 -3.68 25.34
C LYS A 17 18.23 -3.47 24.32
N ALA A 18 18.55 -3.55 23.03
CA ALA A 18 17.56 -3.73 21.98
C ALA A 18 17.00 -5.15 22.11
N ALA A 19 15.67 -5.30 22.13
CA ALA A 19 15.03 -6.58 21.95
C ALA A 19 15.38 -7.08 20.55
N GLY A 20 16.31 -8.03 20.45
CA GLY A 20 16.74 -8.60 19.19
C GLY A 20 15.58 -9.31 18.49
N CYS A 21 15.41 -9.06 17.20
CA CYS A 21 14.67 -9.99 16.34
C CYS A 21 15.39 -11.35 16.47
N THR A 22 14.76 -12.33 17.09
CA THR A 22 15.31 -13.68 17.14
C THR A 22 15.20 -14.28 15.75
N GLY A 23 16.28 -14.16 14.97
CA GLY A 23 16.45 -14.92 13.75
C GLY A 23 16.60 -16.40 14.11
N ASN A 24 15.53 -17.18 13.97
CA ASN A 24 15.66 -18.63 13.95
C ASN A 24 16.39 -19.01 12.67
N THR A 25 17.70 -19.21 12.78
CA THR A 25 18.53 -19.75 11.68
C THR A 25 18.76 -21.23 11.98
N PRO A 26 18.22 -22.18 11.20
CA PRO A 26 18.64 -23.56 11.29
C PRO A 26 20.01 -23.70 10.61
N ASN A 27 21.03 -24.10 11.36
CA ASN A 27 22.34 -24.46 10.83
C ASN A 27 22.27 -25.81 10.10
N THR A 28 22.44 -25.83 8.77
CA THR A 28 22.80 -27.03 7.98
C THR A 28 23.68 -26.59 6.79
N PRO A 29 24.76 -27.33 6.43
CA PRO A 29 25.82 -26.83 5.54
C PRO A 29 25.44 -26.81 4.07
N ALA A 30 26.22 -26.01 3.33
CA ALA A 30 26.11 -25.70 1.92
C ALA A 30 25.92 -26.91 0.98
N ALA A 31 24.83 -26.90 0.21
CA ALA A 31 24.79 -27.30 -1.20
C ALA A 31 23.44 -26.95 -1.83
N ASN A 32 23.52 -26.46 -3.07
CA ASN A 32 22.50 -26.41 -4.13
C ASN A 32 21.49 -25.25 -4.16
N HIS A 33 21.53 -24.60 -5.33
CA HIS A 33 20.55 -23.69 -5.90
C HIS A 33 19.14 -24.29 -5.90
N GLY A 34 18.15 -23.41 -5.73
CA GLY A 34 16.77 -23.67 -6.10
C GLY A 34 15.86 -24.00 -4.94
N VAL A 35 15.51 -22.99 -4.13
CA VAL A 35 14.20 -22.95 -3.47
C VAL A 35 13.77 -21.48 -3.45
N HIS A 36 12.93 -21.07 -4.40
CA HIS A 36 12.06 -19.91 -4.20
C HIS A 36 11.31 -20.17 -2.90
N ALA A 37 11.59 -19.39 -1.85
CA ALA A 37 10.74 -19.40 -0.68
C ALA A 37 9.34 -19.00 -1.17
N GLU A 38 8.43 -19.98 -1.23
CA GLU A 38 7.02 -19.77 -1.50
C GLU A 38 6.55 -18.67 -0.54
N LEU A 39 6.38 -17.47 -1.09
CA LEU A 39 5.73 -16.37 -0.42
C LEU A 39 4.30 -16.87 -0.16
N LEU A 40 4.04 -17.33 1.06
CA LEU A 40 2.70 -17.65 1.54
C LEU A 40 1.82 -16.44 1.25
N GLU A 41 1.01 -16.53 0.19
CA GLU A 41 -0.09 -15.61 -0.04
C GLU A 41 -1.02 -15.77 1.15
N TYR A 42 -1.10 -14.73 1.97
CA TYR A 42 -2.03 -14.71 3.10
C TYR A 42 -3.45 -14.91 2.55
N ALA A 43 -4.12 -15.96 3.03
CA ALA A 43 -5.44 -16.37 2.58
C ALA A 43 -6.55 -15.34 2.91
N ASP A 44 -6.25 -14.35 3.76
CA ASP A 44 -7.11 -13.22 4.10
C ASP A 44 -6.28 -11.92 4.04
N PRO A 45 -6.81 -10.81 3.50
CA PRO A 45 -6.18 -9.49 3.51
C PRO A 45 -6.30 -8.87 4.91
N ALA A 46 -5.72 -9.52 5.93
CA ALA A 46 -6.00 -9.22 7.33
C ALA A 46 -5.45 -7.86 7.81
N GLU A 47 -4.53 -7.24 7.09
CA GLU A 47 -4.17 -5.83 7.26
C GLU A 47 -3.78 -5.31 5.86
N THR A 48 -3.67 -4.00 5.63
CA THR A 48 -3.02 -3.48 4.40
C THR A 48 -1.63 -4.11 4.16
N GLY A 49 -1.08 -4.86 5.12
CA GLY A 49 0.09 -5.72 4.99
C GLY A 49 1.39 -4.92 5.04
N TRP A 50 1.34 -3.66 4.63
CA TRP A 50 2.50 -2.78 4.56
C TRP A 50 2.55 -1.66 5.58
N CYS A 51 3.79 -1.31 5.92
CA CYS A 51 4.14 -0.15 6.73
C CYS A 51 4.50 1.05 5.83
N ILE A 52 4.37 2.27 6.36
CA ILE A 52 4.66 3.52 5.65
C ILE A 52 6.09 3.50 5.08
N HIS A 53 7.05 2.94 5.82
CA HIS A 53 8.43 2.82 5.37
C HIS A 53 8.57 1.89 4.15
N CYS A 54 8.01 0.68 4.19
CA CYS A 54 8.03 -0.23 3.05
C CYS A 54 7.37 0.37 1.82
N PHE A 55 6.22 1.04 2.00
CA PHE A 55 5.54 1.74 0.90
C PHE A 55 6.46 2.78 0.26
N LYS A 56 7.00 3.72 1.04
CA LYS A 56 7.90 4.79 0.56
C LYS A 56 9.12 4.25 -0.15
N ILE A 57 9.74 3.20 0.41
CA ILE A 57 10.89 2.58 -0.23
C ILE A 57 10.48 1.89 -1.53
N THR A 58 9.38 1.14 -1.56
CA THR A 58 8.92 0.53 -2.82
C THR A 58 8.64 1.59 -3.88
N VAL A 59 7.96 2.70 -3.56
CA VAL A 59 7.75 3.80 -4.51
C VAL A 59 9.07 4.37 -5.04
N ARG A 60 10.03 4.61 -4.15
CA ARG A 60 11.35 5.15 -4.53
C ARG A 60 12.16 4.18 -5.39
N ASP A 61 12.14 2.90 -5.03
CA ASP A 61 12.96 1.86 -5.67
C ASP A 61 12.29 1.31 -6.94
N TRP A 62 11.01 1.65 -7.21
CA TRP A 62 10.31 1.20 -8.43
C TRP A 62 10.84 1.95 -9.66
N ASN A 63 11.86 1.34 -10.26
CA ASN A 63 12.55 1.84 -11.44
C ASN A 63 11.57 1.94 -12.61
N GLU A 64 11.47 3.15 -13.14
CA GLU A 64 10.70 3.44 -14.34
C GLU A 64 11.24 2.56 -15.47
N ASN A 65 12.55 2.46 -15.66
CA ASN A 65 13.12 1.74 -16.80
C ASN A 65 12.91 0.20 -16.77
N GLU A 66 12.32 -0.35 -15.71
CA GLU A 66 11.97 -1.77 -15.54
C GLU A 66 10.45 -1.98 -15.43
N TRP A 67 9.66 -1.27 -16.24
CA TRP A 67 8.19 -1.37 -16.30
C TRP A 67 7.64 -2.76 -16.64
N VAL A 68 8.49 -3.77 -16.83
CA VAL A 68 8.10 -5.17 -17.05
C VAL A 68 7.39 -5.79 -15.84
N ARG A 69 7.40 -5.14 -14.67
CA ARG A 69 6.77 -5.67 -13.45
C ARG A 69 5.76 -4.69 -12.84
N PRO A 70 4.59 -5.20 -12.41
CA PRO A 70 3.60 -4.38 -11.72
C PRO A 70 4.15 -3.88 -10.38
N PHE A 71 3.65 -2.72 -9.95
CA PHE A 71 4.00 -2.16 -8.64
C PHE A 71 3.46 -3.05 -7.51
N LYS A 72 4.36 -3.58 -6.68
CA LYS A 72 4.00 -4.44 -5.54
C LYS A 72 4.70 -4.00 -4.26
N ILE A 73 3.91 -3.71 -3.24
CA ILE A 73 4.44 -3.29 -1.93
C ILE A 73 4.85 -4.54 -1.13
N ASN A 74 6.13 -4.87 -1.16
CA ASN A 74 6.69 -5.99 -0.42
C ASN A 74 6.87 -5.64 1.07
N CYS A 75 5.92 -6.06 1.89
CA CYS A 75 6.01 -5.95 3.34
C CYS A 75 5.41 -7.19 4.00
N VAL A 76 6.28 -8.07 4.48
CA VAL A 76 5.88 -9.30 5.18
C VAL A 76 6.01 -9.06 6.67
N ARG A 77 4.92 -9.23 7.41
CA ARG A 77 4.90 -9.09 8.87
C ARG A 77 4.65 -10.44 9.52
N ASP A 78 5.52 -10.79 10.45
CA ASP A 78 5.27 -11.90 11.37
C ASP A 78 4.29 -11.42 12.46
N ALA A 79 3.26 -12.21 12.75
CA ALA A 79 2.26 -11.94 13.78
C ALA A 79 2.90 -11.71 15.17
N ALA A 80 4.05 -12.35 15.44
CA ALA A 80 4.78 -12.17 16.69
C ALA A 80 5.67 -10.91 16.71
N SER A 81 5.93 -10.29 15.56
CA SER A 81 6.88 -9.19 15.43
C SER A 81 6.21 -7.81 15.36
N LYS A 82 6.79 -6.85 16.08
CA LYS A 82 6.42 -5.42 15.96
C LYS A 82 6.88 -4.77 14.66
N ARG A 83 7.80 -5.41 13.92
CA ARG A 83 8.35 -4.91 12.65
C ARG A 83 8.13 -5.94 11.54
N CYS A 84 7.91 -5.46 10.32
CA CYS A 84 7.98 -6.34 9.15
C CYS A 84 9.41 -6.85 8.95
N GLN A 85 9.56 -7.92 8.18
CA GLN A 85 10.86 -8.54 7.87
C GLN A 85 11.83 -7.52 7.29
N ARG A 86 11.39 -6.70 6.31
CA ARG A 86 12.23 -5.66 5.69
C ARG A 86 12.75 -4.64 6.72
N CYS A 87 11.87 -4.06 7.53
CA CYS A 87 12.26 -3.09 8.56
C CYS A 87 13.06 -3.71 9.71
N CYS A 88 12.89 -5.01 9.99
CA CYS A 88 13.75 -5.70 10.95
C CYS A 88 15.19 -5.80 10.40
N HIS A 89 15.38 -6.22 9.14
CA HIS A 89 16.71 -6.33 8.51
C HIS A 89 17.39 -4.97 8.32
N ALA A 90 16.64 -3.95 7.91
CA ALA A 90 17.16 -2.59 7.76
C ALA A 90 17.40 -1.87 9.11
N HIS A 91 17.01 -2.48 10.23
CA HIS A 91 16.98 -1.87 11.57
C HIS A 91 16.11 -0.59 11.66
N ASP A 92 15.23 -0.35 10.69
CA ASP A 92 14.41 0.84 10.55
C ASP A 92 13.09 0.82 11.35
N LYS A 93 12.45 1.99 11.47
CA LYS A 93 11.12 2.16 12.10
C LYS A 93 10.04 1.53 11.20
N CYS A 94 9.25 0.62 11.77
CA CYS A 94 8.14 -0.02 11.07
C CYS A 94 6.80 0.60 11.49
N GLU A 95 6.45 1.73 10.90
CA GLU A 95 5.23 2.47 11.25
C GLU A 95 4.07 2.01 10.36
N LEU A 96 2.99 1.52 10.97
CA LEU A 96 1.75 1.24 10.26
C LEU A 96 1.14 2.51 9.70
N LEU A 97 0.36 2.36 8.62
CA LEU A 97 -0.47 3.44 8.12
C LEU A 97 -1.38 3.98 9.23
N TYR A 98 -1.49 5.31 9.32
CA TYR A 98 -2.25 5.95 10.38
C TYR A 98 -3.71 5.51 10.31
N GLU A 99 -4.28 5.20 11.47
CA GLU A 99 -5.60 4.56 11.55
C GLU A 99 -6.71 5.32 10.82
N GLY A 100 -6.78 6.64 11.02
CA GLY A 100 -7.75 7.56 10.38
C GLY A 100 -7.70 7.64 8.86
N ILE A 101 -6.66 7.11 8.20
CA ILE A 101 -6.53 7.01 6.74
C ILE A 101 -6.29 5.58 6.27
N ARG A 102 -6.49 4.58 7.14
CA ARG A 102 -6.18 3.19 6.80
C ARG A 102 -7.05 2.67 5.65
N GLY A 103 -8.28 3.15 5.53
CA GLY A 103 -9.16 2.86 4.40
C GLY A 103 -8.53 3.22 3.06
N HIS A 104 -7.87 4.39 2.95
CA HIS A 104 -7.19 4.81 1.72
C HIS A 104 -6.03 3.90 1.31
N GLY A 105 -5.36 3.25 2.28
CA GLY A 105 -4.34 2.24 1.97
C GLY A 105 -4.92 0.99 1.30
N PHE A 106 -6.15 0.60 1.68
CA PHE A 106 -6.88 -0.48 1.00
C PHE A 106 -7.47 -0.02 -0.34
N GLU A 107 -7.91 1.24 -0.46
CA GLU A 107 -8.31 1.82 -1.76
C GLU A 107 -7.15 1.76 -2.75
N LEU A 108 -5.93 2.12 -2.34
CA LEU A 108 -4.73 1.97 -3.17
C LEU A 108 -4.54 0.51 -3.62
N HIS A 109 -4.61 -0.46 -2.71
CA HIS A 109 -4.48 -1.88 -3.08
C HIS A 109 -5.52 -2.32 -4.09
N ALA A 110 -6.78 -1.90 -3.92
CA ALA A 110 -7.83 -2.24 -4.87
C ALA A 110 -7.55 -1.65 -6.26
N LEU A 111 -7.05 -0.41 -6.33
CA LEU A 111 -6.64 0.24 -7.58
C LEU A 111 -5.42 -0.42 -8.23
N LEU A 112 -4.44 -0.85 -7.43
CA LEU A 112 -3.27 -1.58 -7.91
C LEU A 112 -3.65 -2.95 -8.48
N GLU A 113 -4.51 -3.70 -7.79
CA GLU A 113 -5.04 -4.98 -8.31
C GLU A 113 -5.87 -4.78 -9.58
N TRP A 114 -6.62 -3.68 -9.69
CA TRP A 114 -7.40 -3.38 -10.89
C TRP A 114 -6.52 -3.09 -12.10
N VAL A 115 -5.41 -2.37 -11.92
CA VAL A 115 -4.51 -2.02 -13.05
C VAL A 115 -3.49 -3.10 -13.35
N MET A 116 -3.35 -4.14 -12.50
CA MET A 116 -2.45 -5.27 -12.76
C MET A 116 -2.79 -6.01 -14.06
N GLU A 117 -4.03 -5.92 -14.55
CA GLU A 117 -4.45 -6.49 -15.84
C GLU A 117 -3.55 -6.06 -17.01
N PHE A 118 -2.95 -4.86 -16.95
CA PHE A 118 -1.99 -4.39 -17.98
C PHE A 118 -0.65 -5.16 -17.98
N TRP A 119 -0.37 -5.93 -16.94
CA TRP A 119 0.87 -6.73 -16.79
C TRP A 119 0.62 -8.23 -16.93
N ILE A 120 -0.63 -8.67 -17.07
CA ILE A 120 -0.96 -10.08 -17.29
C ILE A 120 -0.79 -10.33 -18.79
N ASN A 121 0.42 -10.69 -19.22
CA ASN A 121 0.74 -11.09 -20.59
C ASN A 121 1.28 -12.53 -20.63
N GLU A 122 1.18 -13.20 -21.78
CA GLU A 122 1.68 -14.58 -21.97
C GLU A 122 3.19 -14.73 -21.68
N GLU A 123 3.99 -13.68 -21.82
CA GLU A 123 5.45 -13.73 -21.63
C GLU A 123 5.92 -13.49 -20.18
N SER A 124 5.04 -13.06 -19.26
CA SER A 124 5.43 -12.62 -17.90
C SER A 124 5.45 -13.73 -16.85
N GLU A 125 5.09 -14.98 -17.17
CA GLU A 125 4.78 -16.03 -16.19
C GLU A 125 3.62 -15.67 -15.23
N PHE A 126 2.91 -14.55 -15.46
CA PHE A 126 1.75 -14.11 -14.66
C PHE A 126 0.46 -14.18 -15.50
N GLY A 127 -0.33 -15.24 -15.34
CA GLY A 127 -1.66 -15.39 -15.95
C GLY A 127 -2.04 -16.86 -16.24
N GLU A 128 -3.32 -17.21 -16.17
CA GLU A 128 -3.82 -18.50 -16.70
C GLU A 128 -3.76 -18.45 -18.23
N THR A 129 -3.11 -19.46 -18.81
CA THR A 129 -2.70 -19.57 -20.22
C THR A 129 -3.84 -19.78 -21.24
N ASP A 130 -5.09 -19.53 -20.87
CA ASP A 130 -6.24 -19.79 -21.76
C ASP A 130 -6.74 -18.53 -22.49
N ASP A 131 -6.28 -17.33 -22.12
CA ASP A 131 -6.66 -16.04 -22.76
C ASP A 131 -5.46 -15.34 -23.42
N ALA A 132 -4.84 -16.08 -24.34
CA ALA A 132 -3.59 -15.83 -25.06
C ALA A 132 -3.49 -14.55 -25.95
N SER A 133 -4.41 -13.60 -25.88
CA SER A 133 -4.55 -12.61 -26.99
C SER A 133 -4.19 -11.16 -26.67
N LEU A 134 -3.92 -10.80 -25.41
CA LEU A 134 -3.72 -9.39 -25.01
C LEU A 134 -2.26 -9.10 -24.63
N VAL A 135 -1.37 -9.12 -25.62
CA VAL A 135 -0.03 -8.54 -25.45
C VAL A 135 -0.15 -7.03 -25.59
N HIS A 136 -0.05 -6.31 -24.47
CA HIS A 136 -0.07 -4.85 -24.47
C HIS A 136 1.25 -4.27 -25.01
N ASP A 137 1.14 -3.21 -25.81
CA ASP A 137 2.30 -2.42 -26.25
C ASP A 137 3.05 -1.89 -25.02
N ILE A 138 4.39 -1.95 -25.06
CA ILE A 138 5.27 -1.45 -24.00
C ILE A 138 5.01 0.03 -23.69
N GLU A 139 4.57 0.83 -24.67
CA GLU A 139 4.16 2.22 -24.46
C GLU A 139 2.94 2.33 -23.54
N ILE A 140 1.97 1.42 -23.67
CA ILE A 140 0.76 1.38 -22.85
C ILE A 140 1.12 0.98 -21.43
N VAL A 141 1.94 -0.07 -21.28
CA VAL A 141 2.44 -0.51 -19.97
C VAL A 141 3.21 0.62 -19.29
N HIS A 142 4.10 1.29 -20.00
CA HIS A 142 4.83 2.47 -19.50
C HIS A 142 3.89 3.56 -19.00
N ALA A 143 2.88 3.93 -19.79
CA ALA A 143 1.95 4.99 -19.42
C ALA A 143 1.07 4.63 -18.22
N ALA A 144 0.57 3.38 -18.15
CA ALA A 144 -0.15 2.88 -16.99
C ALA A 144 0.70 2.94 -15.72
N ALA A 145 1.99 2.64 -15.86
CA ALA A 145 2.91 2.61 -14.77
C ALA A 145 3.30 4.00 -14.25
N VAL A 146 3.40 5.00 -15.14
CA VAL A 146 3.47 6.42 -14.76
C VAL A 146 2.23 6.82 -13.95
N ALA A 147 1.03 6.43 -14.39
CA ALA A 147 -0.21 6.72 -13.66
C ALA A 147 -0.22 6.09 -12.25
N VAL A 148 0.28 4.85 -12.11
CA VAL A 148 0.42 4.18 -10.81
C VAL A 148 1.39 4.92 -9.88
N ARG A 149 2.50 5.45 -10.43
CA ARG A 149 3.47 6.22 -9.67
C ARG A 149 2.86 7.52 -9.13
N ASP A 150 2.11 8.23 -9.97
CA ASP A 150 1.42 9.46 -9.59
C ASP A 150 0.33 9.19 -8.54
N LEU A 151 -0.41 8.09 -8.69
CA LEU A 151 -1.35 7.61 -7.67
C LEU A 151 -0.64 7.36 -6.33
N CYS A 152 0.51 6.68 -6.33
CA CYS A 152 1.30 6.44 -5.13
C CYS A 152 1.84 7.74 -4.52
N ALA A 153 2.25 8.71 -5.34
CA ALA A 153 2.67 10.03 -4.88
C ALA A 153 1.51 10.78 -4.19
N GLY A 154 0.29 10.64 -4.72
CA GLY A 154 -0.94 11.14 -4.10
C GLY A 154 -1.16 10.56 -2.69
N LEU A 155 -1.01 9.25 -2.52
CA LEU A 155 -1.13 8.62 -1.19
C LEU A 155 0.01 9.06 -0.25
N ASP A 156 1.24 9.17 -0.72
CA ASP A 156 2.36 9.65 0.12
C ASP A 156 2.12 11.09 0.61
N CYS A 157 1.57 11.96 -0.24
CA CYS A 157 1.17 13.30 0.13
C CYS A 157 0.06 13.28 1.20
N LEU A 158 -0.93 12.39 1.07
CA LEU A 158 -1.96 12.19 2.08
C LEU A 158 -1.37 11.76 3.43
N ILE A 159 -0.48 10.76 3.42
CA ILE A 159 0.18 10.24 4.62
C ILE A 159 0.95 11.37 5.33
N LYS A 160 1.74 12.14 4.59
CA LYS A 160 2.51 13.27 5.14
C LYS A 160 1.58 14.33 5.73
N SER A 161 0.57 14.76 4.99
CA SER A 161 -0.33 15.84 5.39
C SER A 161 -1.15 15.45 6.62
N HIS A 162 -1.71 14.24 6.63
CA HIS A 162 -2.45 13.70 7.77
C HIS A 162 -1.56 13.52 9.01
N GLY A 163 -0.35 12.99 8.82
CA GLY A 163 0.63 12.85 9.89
C GLY A 163 1.04 14.20 10.50
N ASN A 164 1.23 15.22 9.67
CA ASN A 164 1.54 16.57 10.13
C ASN A 164 0.35 17.21 10.88
N ALA A 165 -0.87 17.10 10.34
CA ALA A 165 -2.08 17.67 10.92
C ALA A 165 -2.40 17.16 12.33
N HIS A 166 -2.01 15.91 12.61
CA HIS A 166 -2.20 15.27 13.91
C HIS A 166 -0.92 15.20 14.75
N ASP A 167 0.12 15.95 14.38
CA ASP A 167 1.37 16.00 15.12
C ASP A 167 2.08 14.62 15.27
N LEU A 168 1.77 13.68 14.37
CA LEU A 168 2.30 12.31 14.35
C LEU A 168 3.60 12.19 13.58
N ALA A 169 3.86 13.13 12.68
CA ALA A 169 5.10 13.20 11.91
C ALA A 169 6.20 13.96 12.67
N GLY A 170 7.44 13.49 12.53
CA GLY A 170 8.64 14.09 13.10
C GLY A 170 9.09 13.49 14.44
N GLU A 171 10.32 13.80 14.84
CA GLU A 171 10.89 13.34 16.10
C GLU A 171 10.47 14.24 17.25
N ARG A 172 9.35 13.92 17.90
CA ARG A 172 8.97 14.54 19.17
C ARG A 172 9.49 13.70 20.34
N GLY A 173 10.17 14.34 21.28
CA GLY A 173 10.63 13.71 22.50
C GLY A 173 9.50 13.57 23.54
N GLY A 174 9.51 12.45 24.27
CA GLY A 174 8.79 12.28 25.54
C GLY A 174 7.28 12.58 25.48
N GLY A 175 6.79 13.28 26.51
CA GLY A 175 5.36 13.48 26.76
C GLY A 175 4.58 14.24 25.67
N ALA A 176 5.25 15.01 24.79
CA ALA A 176 4.59 15.67 23.68
C ALA A 176 4.12 14.66 22.61
N ALA A 177 4.95 13.64 22.32
CA ALA A 177 4.60 12.56 21.40
C ALA A 177 3.46 11.69 21.97
N ASP A 178 3.49 11.42 23.27
CA ASP A 178 2.43 10.64 23.93
C ASP A 178 1.09 11.38 23.93
N LYS A 179 1.12 12.70 24.15
CA LYS A 179 -0.08 13.55 24.06
C LYS A 179 -0.66 13.57 22.64
N ALA A 180 0.20 13.69 21.60
CA ALA A 180 -0.25 13.64 20.21
C ALA A 180 -0.89 12.28 19.87
N LYS A 181 -0.27 11.17 20.28
CA LYS A 181 -0.84 9.82 20.10
C LYS A 181 -2.18 9.64 20.83
N ALA A 182 -2.30 10.13 22.06
CA ALA A 182 -3.54 10.04 22.83
C ALA A 182 -4.67 10.87 22.18
N SER A 183 -4.36 12.09 21.77
CA SER A 183 -5.31 12.95 21.03
C SER A 183 -5.74 12.31 19.72
N TYR A 184 -4.79 11.73 18.97
CA TYR A 184 -5.08 11.04 17.73
C TYR A 184 -5.94 9.78 17.93
N ALA A 185 -5.68 9.00 18.98
CA ALA A 185 -6.52 7.85 19.34
C ALA A 185 -7.95 8.27 19.69
N GLN A 186 -8.14 9.41 20.38
CA GLN A 186 -9.47 9.98 20.63
C GLN A 186 -10.15 10.41 19.33
N TYR A 187 -9.43 11.10 18.44
CA TYR A 187 -9.92 11.48 17.12
C TYR A 187 -10.41 10.25 16.33
N CYS A 188 -9.60 9.20 16.25
CA CYS A 188 -9.98 7.99 15.54
C CYS A 188 -11.17 7.27 16.21
N SER A 189 -11.19 7.20 17.54
CA SER A 189 -12.30 6.60 18.30
C SER A 189 -13.61 7.35 18.07
N PHE A 190 -13.57 8.68 18.00
CA PHE A 190 -14.72 9.50 17.64
C PHE A 190 -15.19 9.20 16.22
N ARG A 191 -14.28 9.20 15.24
CA ARG A 191 -14.59 8.90 13.83
C ARG A 191 -15.18 7.51 13.63
N ARG A 192 -14.69 6.49 14.33
CA ARG A 192 -15.23 5.11 14.26
C ARG A 192 -16.71 5.04 14.60
N ARG A 193 -17.23 5.91 15.47
CA ARG A 193 -18.66 5.92 15.83
C ARG A 193 -19.57 6.30 14.67
N PHE A 194 -19.03 6.99 13.67
CA PHE A 194 -19.75 7.38 12.46
C PHE A 194 -19.41 6.48 11.26
N LEU A 195 -18.50 5.52 11.43
CA LEU A 195 -18.15 4.59 10.38
C LEU A 195 -19.28 3.57 10.22
N GLN A 196 -19.92 3.60 9.06
CA GLN A 196 -20.87 2.57 8.66
C GLN A 196 -20.09 1.38 8.09
N VAL A 197 -19.83 0.39 8.94
CA VAL A 197 -19.13 -0.83 8.54
C VAL A 197 -20.07 -1.66 7.66
N PRO A 198 -19.68 -2.00 6.42
CA PRO A 198 -20.51 -2.83 5.56
C PRO A 198 -20.66 -4.25 6.15
N PRO A 199 -21.77 -4.96 5.87
CA PRO A 199 -21.91 -6.36 6.26
C PRO A 199 -20.80 -7.19 5.61
N PRO A 200 -20.35 -8.30 6.24
CA PRO A 200 -19.29 -9.15 5.69
C PRO A 200 -19.58 -9.57 4.24
N LEU A 201 -18.54 -9.70 3.42
CA LEU A 201 -18.68 -10.29 2.09
C LEU A 201 -19.19 -11.73 2.23
N GLY A 202 -20.42 -11.97 1.74
CA GLY A 202 -20.99 -13.32 1.67
C GLY A 202 -20.20 -14.18 0.68
N PRO A 203 -20.32 -15.52 0.75
CA PRO A 203 -19.69 -16.41 -0.24
C PRO A 203 -20.24 -16.11 -1.64
N ARG A 204 -19.41 -16.28 -2.68
CA ARG A 204 -19.88 -16.19 -4.06
C ARG A 204 -20.81 -17.36 -4.38
N SER A 205 -21.75 -17.14 -5.28
CA SER A 205 -22.70 -18.17 -5.72
C SER A 205 -22.03 -19.38 -6.38
N ASP A 206 -20.84 -19.19 -6.95
CA ASP A 206 -20.00 -20.22 -7.57
C ASP A 206 -19.07 -20.94 -6.57
N GLY A 207 -19.10 -20.58 -5.29
CA GLY A 207 -18.24 -21.15 -4.24
C GLY A 207 -16.79 -20.66 -4.25
N THR A 208 -16.40 -19.82 -5.22
CA THR A 208 -15.05 -19.26 -5.30
C THR A 208 -14.85 -18.08 -4.36
N ARG A 209 -13.60 -17.68 -4.14
CA ARG A 209 -13.29 -16.45 -3.39
C ARG A 209 -13.60 -15.21 -4.24
N HIS A 210 -13.94 -14.12 -3.55
CA HIS A 210 -14.03 -12.81 -4.21
C HIS A 210 -12.69 -12.43 -4.84
N PRO A 211 -12.66 -11.76 -5.99
CA PRO A 211 -11.42 -11.21 -6.54
C PRO A 211 -10.71 -10.31 -5.52
N LYS A 212 -9.37 -10.29 -5.50
CA LYS A 212 -8.56 -9.52 -4.54
C LYS A 212 -9.00 -8.05 -4.48
N ARG A 213 -9.27 -7.42 -5.64
CA ARG A 213 -9.79 -6.05 -5.72
C ARG A 213 -11.07 -5.82 -4.90
N ILE A 214 -12.02 -6.76 -4.95
CA ILE A 214 -13.31 -6.67 -4.23
C ILE A 214 -13.09 -6.83 -2.74
N GLN A 215 -12.18 -7.71 -2.34
CA GLN A 215 -11.80 -7.86 -0.93
C GLN A 215 -11.16 -6.57 -0.40
N PHE A 216 -10.24 -5.96 -1.14
CA PHE A 216 -9.61 -4.70 -0.75
C PHE A 216 -10.59 -3.52 -0.71
N GLU A 217 -11.49 -3.39 -1.69
CA GLU A 217 -12.56 -2.39 -1.66
C GLU A 217 -13.46 -2.56 -0.43
N HIS A 218 -13.80 -3.80 -0.10
CA HIS A 218 -14.55 -4.11 1.11
C HIS A 218 -13.78 -3.71 2.37
N CYS A 219 -12.51 -4.09 2.49
CA CYS A 219 -11.64 -3.71 3.60
C CYS A 219 -11.49 -2.19 3.73
N ALA A 220 -11.43 -1.45 2.62
CA ALA A 220 -11.38 0.01 2.64
C ALA A 220 -12.58 0.63 3.37
N ARG A 221 -13.78 0.08 3.16
CA ARG A 221 -15.03 0.51 3.82
C ARG A 221 -15.14 0.07 5.28
N GLN A 222 -14.41 -0.94 5.70
CA GLN A 222 -14.32 -1.36 7.11
C GLN A 222 -13.38 -0.49 7.95
N HIS A 223 -12.61 0.39 7.31
CA HIS A 223 -11.60 1.21 7.96
C HIS A 223 -11.89 2.70 7.81
N LEU A 224 -11.27 3.50 8.68
CA LEU A 224 -11.41 4.94 8.62
C LEU A 224 -10.78 5.50 7.34
N ARG A 225 -11.54 6.36 6.69
CA ARG A 225 -11.14 7.17 5.54
C ARG A 225 -11.58 8.61 5.75
N LEU A 226 -10.86 9.52 5.12
CA LEU A 226 -11.20 10.92 5.07
C LEU A 226 -12.33 11.14 4.07
N ASP A 227 -13.13 12.17 4.35
CA ASP A 227 -14.24 12.54 3.48
C ASP A 227 -13.70 13.20 2.22
N ILE A 228 -14.38 12.99 1.10
CA ILE A 228 -13.97 13.54 -0.21
C ILE A 228 -13.94 15.07 -0.22
N HIS A 229 -14.73 15.73 0.63
CA HIS A 229 -14.76 17.18 0.77
C HIS A 229 -13.85 17.70 1.89
N SER A 230 -13.09 16.83 2.56
CA SER A 230 -12.11 17.28 3.55
C SER A 230 -10.84 17.79 2.90
N ASP A 231 -10.18 18.78 3.53
CA ASP A 231 -8.94 19.41 3.04
C ASP A 231 -7.83 18.40 2.70
N PHE A 232 -7.81 17.27 3.42
CA PHE A 232 -6.83 16.21 3.22
C PHE A 232 -7.34 15.09 2.32
N GLY A 233 -8.65 14.80 2.31
CA GLY A 233 -9.24 13.75 1.48
C GLY A 233 -9.34 14.16 0.01
N LEU A 234 -9.71 15.42 -0.28
CA LEU A 234 -9.90 15.90 -1.64
C LEU A 234 -8.67 15.68 -2.54
N PRO A 235 -7.43 16.04 -2.15
CA PRO A 235 -6.25 15.80 -2.98
C PRO A 235 -6.02 14.31 -3.32
N TRP A 236 -6.32 13.40 -2.39
CA TRP A 236 -6.24 11.95 -2.64
C TRP A 236 -7.24 11.54 -3.73
N TYR A 237 -8.51 11.93 -3.59
CA TYR A 237 -9.52 11.59 -4.59
C TYR A 237 -9.26 12.24 -5.96
N MET A 238 -8.68 13.45 -6.01
CA MET A 238 -8.21 14.05 -7.26
C MET A 238 -7.12 13.20 -7.93
N SER A 239 -6.20 12.62 -7.14
CA SER A 239 -5.17 11.72 -7.66
C SER A 239 -5.78 10.42 -8.20
N VAL A 240 -6.78 9.86 -7.51
CA VAL A 240 -7.51 8.66 -7.95
C VAL A 240 -8.27 8.91 -9.26
N LEU A 241 -8.85 10.10 -9.43
CA LEU A 241 -9.55 10.46 -10.67
C LEU A 241 -8.59 10.65 -11.83
N SER A 242 -7.51 11.40 -11.62
CA SER A 242 -6.48 11.59 -12.64
C SER A 242 -5.90 10.24 -13.09
N PHE A 243 -5.68 9.33 -12.15
CA PHE A 243 -5.31 7.94 -12.45
C PHE A 243 -6.36 7.24 -13.32
N LYS A 244 -7.64 7.25 -12.92
CA LYS A 244 -8.74 6.66 -13.68
C LYS A 244 -8.83 7.21 -15.10
N GLU A 245 -8.83 8.53 -15.24
CA GLU A 245 -8.92 9.24 -16.53
C GLU A 245 -7.74 8.89 -17.44
N THR A 246 -6.54 8.76 -16.88
CA THR A 246 -5.34 8.36 -17.63
C THR A 246 -5.50 6.95 -18.17
N ILE A 247 -5.87 5.98 -17.33
CA ILE A 247 -6.08 4.59 -17.75
C ILE A 247 -7.22 4.48 -18.78
N GLU A 248 -8.33 5.19 -18.56
CA GLU A 248 -9.43 5.26 -19.53
C GLU A 248 -8.98 5.86 -20.87
N GLY A 249 -8.16 6.91 -20.85
CA GLY A 249 -7.57 7.50 -22.04
C GLY A 249 -6.70 6.51 -22.81
N LEU A 250 -5.82 5.77 -22.10
CA LEU A 250 -5.00 4.72 -22.70
C LEU A 250 -5.84 3.65 -23.38
N ILE A 251 -6.91 3.20 -22.72
CA ILE A 251 -7.85 2.21 -23.27
C ILE A 251 -8.51 2.74 -24.55
N ARG A 252 -9.01 3.98 -24.53
CA ARG A 252 -9.71 4.57 -25.69
C ARG A 252 -8.79 4.84 -26.87
N ASP A 253 -7.56 5.29 -26.62
CA ASP A 253 -6.71 5.82 -27.68
C ASP A 253 -5.85 4.74 -28.35
N LYS A 254 -5.51 3.67 -27.63
CA LYS A 254 -4.48 2.71 -28.06
C LYS A 254 -5.00 1.33 -28.44
N PHE A 255 -6.25 0.99 -28.11
CA PHE A 255 -6.79 -0.34 -28.39
C PHE A 255 -7.67 -0.34 -29.63
N ASP A 256 -7.57 -1.43 -30.41
CA ASP A 256 -8.40 -1.62 -31.60
C ASP A 256 -9.84 -1.96 -31.20
N HIS A 257 -10.73 -0.97 -31.28
CA HIS A 257 -12.15 -1.11 -30.97
C HIS A 257 -12.92 -1.96 -31.98
N SER A 258 -12.26 -2.47 -33.03
CA SER A 258 -12.88 -3.40 -33.97
C SER A 258 -12.76 -4.87 -33.53
N ASP A 259 -11.85 -5.20 -32.60
CA ASP A 259 -11.75 -6.53 -32.01
C ASP A 259 -12.75 -6.67 -30.84
N ALA A 260 -13.69 -7.62 -30.99
CA ALA A 260 -14.73 -7.86 -30.01
C ALA A 260 -14.20 -8.33 -28.64
N ASN A 261 -13.07 -9.03 -28.60
CA ASN A 261 -12.45 -9.49 -27.37
C ASN A 261 -11.81 -8.32 -26.61
N ILE A 262 -11.11 -7.43 -27.34
CA ILE A 262 -10.57 -6.19 -26.77
C ILE A 262 -11.71 -5.32 -26.21
N VAL A 263 -12.80 -5.20 -26.96
CA VAL A 263 -13.99 -4.45 -26.52
C VAL A 263 -14.61 -5.03 -25.26
N ALA A 264 -14.79 -6.36 -25.22
CA ALA A 264 -15.33 -7.04 -24.05
C ALA A 264 -14.43 -6.89 -22.82
N TRP A 265 -13.11 -7.04 -23.00
CA TRP A 265 -12.12 -6.90 -21.94
C TRP A 265 -12.15 -5.50 -21.34
N TYR A 266 -12.01 -4.43 -22.14
CA TYR A 266 -11.98 -3.09 -21.54
C TYR A 266 -13.33 -2.67 -20.98
N THR A 267 -14.44 -3.10 -21.58
CA THR A 267 -15.78 -2.84 -21.02
C THR A 267 -15.89 -3.41 -19.62
N THR A 268 -15.36 -4.62 -19.43
CA THR A 268 -15.29 -5.28 -18.12
C THR A 268 -14.33 -4.54 -17.18
N MET A 269 -13.16 -4.13 -17.66
CA MET A 269 -12.18 -3.38 -16.87
C MET A 269 -12.79 -2.06 -16.35
N LEU A 270 -13.43 -1.27 -17.21
CA LEU A 270 -14.05 0.00 -16.84
C LEU A 270 -15.25 -0.20 -15.89
N ALA A 271 -16.06 -1.24 -16.12
CA ALA A 271 -17.18 -1.57 -15.24
C ALA A 271 -16.74 -2.03 -13.84
N THR A 272 -15.47 -2.43 -13.69
CA THR A 272 -14.94 -3.00 -12.44
C THR A 272 -13.96 -2.10 -11.71
N PHE A 273 -13.95 -0.80 -12.03
CA PHE A 273 -13.17 0.20 -11.30
C PHE A 273 -13.53 0.19 -9.81
N PRO A 274 -12.55 0.05 -8.88
CA PRO A 274 -12.80 -0.38 -7.50
C PRO A 274 -13.30 0.71 -6.54
N LEU A 275 -13.74 1.87 -7.03
CA LEU A 275 -14.19 2.97 -6.18
C LEU A 275 -15.40 3.68 -6.78
N THR A 276 -16.49 3.72 -6.03
CA THR A 276 -17.63 4.60 -6.33
C THR A 276 -17.29 6.00 -5.84
N ILE A 277 -16.72 6.82 -6.72
CA ILE A 277 -16.42 8.22 -6.43
C ILE A 277 -17.57 9.06 -6.99
N SER A 278 -18.53 9.40 -6.13
CA SER A 278 -19.53 10.41 -6.45
C SER A 278 -18.96 11.78 -6.08
N LEU A 279 -18.45 12.50 -7.07
CA LEU A 279 -17.89 13.86 -6.86
C LEU A 279 -18.94 14.97 -6.90
N LEU A 280 -20.19 14.62 -7.18
CA LEU A 280 -21.27 15.54 -7.49
C LEU A 280 -22.58 15.03 -6.87
#